data_AF-S6GP31-F1
#
_entry.id   AF-S6GP31-F1
#
_cell.length_a   1.000
_cell.length_b   1.000
_cell.length_c   1.000
_cell.angle_alpha   90.00
_cell.angle_beta   90.00
_cell.angle_gamma   90.00
#
_symmetry.space_group_name_H-M   'P 1'
#
loop_
_entity.id
_entity.type
_entity.pdbx_description
1 polymer ?
#
loop_
_entity_poly.entity_id
_entity_poly.type
_entity_poly.pdbx_seq_one_letter_code
_entity_poly.pdbx_strand_id
1 'polypeptide(L)'
;MKNLQQNLIKNKCFNCIMKIAAWISDLPNKLTPAPFRLMQIGSLFWQSRALYITVKLGIADEMCSAPKSSLELANQLGLHEPHLYRLLRFMAAMGVFKEVKHKHFVHNKLSLPLARAEKNNVCDMILMHNSSEMTLPWMDAMQASIKNGGTPFVQYHGSDLFTYMDNNQPLNTLFSNAMNTVESLTGLEYLQDFDWSAFDRIIDLGGSKGSKSLAILAEHAHLSAVVFDRTEVVKGAKDYWKEIVSDQVLKRVDYVGGDLFSSILPEAKFEKDLYLLIAVFHLLDDAQAITLINRICDAMGHLPATIAIVDAILPEQQASFTDASFDMQMLMGTMGRERTLNEWNNIFNLAEVELVASVEIRTFAQVMVLKQK
;
A
#
# COMPACT_ATOMS: atom_id res chain seq x y z
N MET A 1 4.01 -30.35 3.15
CA MET A 1 2.88 -29.42 3.00
C MET A 1 2.38 -29.45 1.56
N LYS A 2 1.08 -29.21 1.34
CA LYS A 2 0.54 -29.02 -0.03
C LYS A 2 1.26 -27.85 -0.71
N ASN A 3 1.37 -27.88 -2.03
CA ASN A 3 1.87 -26.75 -2.80
C ASN A 3 0.87 -25.58 -2.68
N LEU A 4 1.25 -24.51 -1.99
CA LEU A 4 0.43 -23.32 -1.76
C LEU A 4 0.42 -22.37 -2.96
N GLN A 5 1.30 -22.58 -3.93
CA GLN A 5 1.39 -21.77 -5.14
C GLN A 5 0.34 -22.18 -6.16
N GLN A 6 -0.44 -21.19 -6.61
CA GLN A 6 -1.41 -21.33 -7.69
C GLN A 6 -1.03 -20.43 -8.88
N ASN A 7 -1.64 -20.68 -10.04
CA ASN A 7 -1.50 -19.84 -11.24
C ASN A 7 -0.05 -19.56 -11.72
N LEU A 8 0.88 -20.51 -11.52
CA LEU A 8 2.31 -20.40 -11.86
C LEU A 8 2.62 -19.77 -13.23
N ILE A 9 1.90 -20.18 -14.28
CA ILE A 9 2.13 -19.65 -15.64
C ILE A 9 1.78 -18.16 -15.71
N LYS A 10 0.65 -17.75 -15.11
CA LYS A 10 0.22 -16.34 -15.10
C LYS A 10 1.20 -15.48 -14.30
N ASN A 11 1.70 -15.97 -13.17
CA ASN A 11 2.76 -15.33 -12.39
C ASN A 11 4.03 -15.11 -13.22
N LYS A 12 4.53 -16.15 -13.91
CA LYS A 12 5.70 -16.02 -14.80
C LYS A 12 5.47 -15.02 -15.94
N CYS A 13 4.29 -15.03 -16.55
CA CYS A 13 3.94 -14.05 -17.59
C CYS A 13 3.92 -12.62 -17.04
N PHE A 14 3.29 -12.41 -15.88
CA PHE A 14 3.26 -11.11 -15.21
C PHE A 14 4.68 -10.61 -14.93
N ASN A 15 5.54 -11.44 -14.32
CA ASN A 15 6.93 -11.10 -14.03
C ASN A 15 7.73 -10.76 -15.30
N CYS A 16 7.47 -11.45 -16.41
CA CYS A 16 8.09 -11.13 -17.70
C CYS A 16 7.65 -9.75 -18.22
N ILE A 17 6.34 -9.46 -18.18
CA ILE A 17 5.79 -8.17 -18.59
C ILE A 17 6.36 -7.04 -17.73
N MET A 18 6.44 -7.23 -16.41
CA MET A 18 6.98 -6.22 -15.49
C MET A 18 8.47 -5.95 -15.75
N LYS A 19 9.27 -6.97 -16.08
CA LYS A 19 10.67 -6.79 -16.49
C LYS A 19 10.80 -5.97 -17.78
N ILE A 20 9.95 -6.21 -18.77
CA ILE A 20 9.91 -5.43 -20.01
C ILE A 20 9.51 -3.98 -19.72
N ALA A 21 8.47 -3.77 -18.90
CA ALA A 21 8.02 -2.45 -18.50
C ALA A 21 9.12 -1.67 -17.76
N ALA A 22 9.82 -2.32 -16.83
CA ALA A 22 10.96 -1.73 -16.13
C ALA A 22 12.08 -1.32 -17.10
N TRP A 23 12.42 -2.20 -18.06
CA TRP A 23 13.41 -1.89 -19.08
C TRP A 23 13.02 -0.69 -19.95
N ILE A 24 11.75 -0.60 -20.37
CA ILE A 24 11.22 0.54 -21.14
C ILE A 24 11.29 1.83 -20.30
N SER A 25 10.92 1.75 -19.02
CA SER A 25 10.92 2.90 -18.11
C SER A 25 12.31 3.49 -17.85
N ASP A 26 13.35 2.69 -18.05
CA ASP A 26 14.75 3.09 -17.89
C ASP A 26 15.36 3.69 -19.18
N LEU A 27 14.68 3.58 -20.33
CA LEU A 27 15.16 4.17 -21.59
C LEU A 27 15.45 5.68 -21.50
N PRO A 28 14.62 6.53 -20.84
CA PRO A 28 14.95 7.94 -20.67
C PRO A 28 16.28 8.17 -19.96
N ASN A 29 16.69 7.30 -19.02
CA ASN A 29 17.98 7.41 -18.33
C ASN A 29 19.16 7.13 -19.27
N LYS A 30 18.97 6.25 -20.26
CA LYS A 30 20.00 5.85 -21.23
C LYS A 30 20.12 6.79 -22.42
N LEU A 31 18.99 7.34 -22.87
CA LEU A 31 18.91 8.10 -24.12
C LEU A 31 19.06 9.62 -23.93
N THR A 32 18.77 10.12 -22.74
CA THR A 32 18.78 11.55 -22.46
C THR A 32 20.18 11.98 -21.99
N PRO A 33 20.72 13.12 -22.47
CA PRO A 33 21.98 13.66 -21.93
C PRO A 33 21.92 13.80 -20.40
N ALA A 34 22.93 13.26 -19.71
CA ALA A 34 22.89 13.10 -18.26
C ALA A 34 22.56 14.40 -17.48
N PRO A 35 23.14 15.58 -17.78
CA PRO A 35 22.78 16.81 -17.08
C PRO A 35 21.29 17.18 -17.24
N PHE A 36 20.74 17.00 -18.45
CA PHE A 36 19.33 17.28 -18.71
C PHE A 36 18.43 16.28 -17.98
N ARG A 37 18.81 14.99 -17.98
CA ARG A 37 18.07 13.95 -17.25
C ARG A 37 18.05 14.21 -15.75
N LEU A 38 19.18 14.61 -15.16
CA LEU A 38 19.27 14.96 -13.75
C LEU A 38 18.38 16.16 -13.41
N MET A 39 18.33 17.18 -14.27
CA MET A 39 17.40 18.30 -14.10
C MET A 39 15.94 17.88 -14.19
N GLN A 40 15.60 16.95 -15.10
CA GLN A 40 14.25 16.40 -15.17
C GLN A 40 13.87 15.68 -13.88
N ILE A 41 14.76 14.84 -13.33
CA ILE A 41 14.56 14.14 -12.06
C ILE A 41 14.38 15.14 -10.92
N GLY A 42 15.28 16.12 -10.80
CA GLY A 42 15.21 17.17 -9.77
C GLY A 42 13.94 18.03 -9.84
N SER A 43 13.23 18.02 -10.97
CA SER A 43 12.00 18.79 -11.19
C SER A 43 10.72 17.94 -11.06
N LEU A 44 10.82 16.63 -10.80
CA LEU A 44 9.65 15.73 -10.70
C LEU A 44 8.68 16.14 -9.58
N PHE A 45 9.14 16.82 -8.54
CA PHE A 45 8.26 17.32 -7.48
C PHE A 45 7.22 18.31 -7.99
N TRP A 46 7.47 19.04 -9.09
CA TRP A 46 6.47 19.91 -9.74
C TRP A 46 5.28 19.09 -10.23
N GLN A 47 5.57 17.92 -10.83
CA GLN A 47 4.58 17.00 -11.37
C GLN A 47 3.73 16.43 -10.24
N SER A 48 4.39 15.91 -9.19
CA SER A 48 3.71 15.37 -8.01
C SER A 48 2.81 16.44 -7.36
N ARG A 49 3.32 17.67 -7.22
CA ARG A 49 2.54 18.76 -6.61
C ARG A 49 1.38 19.21 -7.47
N ALA A 50 1.54 19.30 -8.79
CA ALA A 50 0.46 19.63 -9.70
C ALA A 50 -0.66 18.58 -9.68
N LEU A 51 -0.29 17.29 -9.63
CA LEU A 51 -1.24 16.19 -9.49
C LEU A 51 -2.00 16.26 -8.17
N TYR A 52 -1.30 16.48 -7.05
CA TYR A 52 -1.92 16.66 -5.73
C TYR A 52 -2.94 17.81 -5.74
N ILE A 53 -2.58 18.97 -6.29
CA ILE A 53 -3.50 20.13 -6.36
C ILE A 53 -4.70 19.83 -7.27
N THR A 54 -4.48 19.11 -8.37
CA THR A 54 -5.56 18.70 -9.27
C THR A 54 -6.61 17.86 -8.54
N VAL A 55 -6.17 16.86 -7.78
CA VAL A 55 -7.06 16.00 -6.97
C VAL A 55 -7.70 16.79 -5.83
N LYS A 56 -6.92 17.59 -5.10
CA LYS A 56 -7.39 18.37 -3.95
C LYS A 56 -8.49 19.38 -4.32
N LEU A 57 -8.41 19.96 -5.51
CA LEU A 57 -9.41 20.92 -6.01
C LEU A 57 -10.63 20.27 -6.66
N GLY A 58 -10.73 18.93 -6.69
CA GLY A 58 -11.87 18.22 -7.30
C GLY A 58 -11.97 18.40 -8.82
N ILE A 59 -10.86 18.73 -9.49
CA ILE A 59 -10.87 19.05 -10.93
C ILE A 59 -11.25 17.82 -11.76
N ALA A 60 -10.77 16.64 -11.37
CA ALA A 60 -11.09 15.39 -12.05
C ALA A 60 -12.56 15.00 -11.87
N ASP A 61 -13.12 15.16 -10.66
CA ASP A 61 -14.52 14.84 -10.36
C ASP A 61 -15.51 15.63 -11.23
N GLU A 62 -15.14 16.86 -11.58
CA GLU A 62 -15.97 17.71 -12.44
C GLU A 62 -15.77 17.47 -13.93
N MET A 63 -14.78 16.69 -14.36
CA MET A 63 -14.65 16.33 -15.77
C MET A 63 -15.60 15.19 -16.12
N CYS A 64 -16.30 15.31 -17.25
CA CYS A 64 -17.19 14.28 -17.77
C CYS A 64 -16.70 13.74 -19.12
N SER A 65 -17.48 12.86 -19.74
CA SER A 65 -17.16 12.30 -21.07
C SER A 65 -17.15 13.36 -22.18
N ALA A 66 -17.94 14.43 -22.03
CA ALA A 66 -17.93 15.57 -22.94
C ALA A 66 -16.79 16.55 -22.58
N PRO A 67 -16.12 17.16 -23.57
CA PRO A 67 -15.09 18.17 -23.30
C PRO A 67 -15.62 19.36 -22.51
N LYS A 68 -14.94 19.70 -21.40
CA LYS A 68 -15.21 20.92 -20.62
C LYS A 68 -14.10 21.94 -20.83
N SER A 69 -14.48 23.21 -20.96
CA SER A 69 -13.53 24.31 -21.02
C SER A 69 -12.94 24.62 -19.63
N SER A 70 -11.72 25.18 -19.60
CA SER A 70 -11.13 25.70 -18.36
C SER A 70 -11.99 26.77 -17.71
N LEU A 71 -12.76 27.56 -18.49
CA LEU A 71 -13.67 28.58 -17.96
C LEU A 71 -14.87 27.94 -17.25
N GLU A 72 -15.48 26.92 -17.84
CA GLU A 72 -16.60 26.20 -17.20
C GLU A 72 -16.16 25.53 -15.90
N LEU A 73 -15.02 24.82 -15.93
CA LEU A 73 -14.44 24.21 -14.73
C LEU A 73 -14.11 25.26 -13.66
N ALA A 74 -13.52 26.38 -14.06
CA ALA A 74 -13.20 27.48 -13.14
C ALA A 74 -14.44 28.08 -12.49
N ASN A 75 -15.50 28.32 -13.26
CA ASN A 75 -16.76 28.84 -12.73
C ASN A 75 -17.42 27.84 -11.77
N GLN A 76 -17.40 26.55 -12.10
CA GLN A 76 -18.01 25.51 -11.29
C GLN A 76 -17.29 25.29 -9.95
N LEU A 77 -15.95 25.34 -9.97
CA LEU A 77 -15.10 25.10 -8.80
C LEU A 77 -14.70 26.38 -8.05
N GLY A 78 -15.11 27.56 -8.54
CA GLY A 78 -14.71 28.85 -7.96
C GLY A 78 -13.21 29.15 -8.07
N LEU A 79 -12.57 28.78 -9.19
CA LEU A 79 -11.13 28.90 -9.42
C LEU A 79 -10.78 30.05 -10.37
N HIS A 80 -9.52 30.50 -10.32
CA HIS A 80 -9.00 31.49 -11.27
C HIS A 80 -8.66 30.83 -12.62
N GLU A 81 -9.49 31.06 -13.64
CA GLU A 81 -9.40 30.40 -14.96
C GLU A 81 -8.00 30.43 -15.60
N PRO A 82 -7.28 31.57 -15.68
CA PRO A 82 -5.97 31.58 -16.31
C PRO A 82 -4.94 30.67 -15.60
N HIS A 83 -5.06 30.50 -14.28
CA HIS A 83 -4.19 29.59 -13.52
C HIS A 83 -4.62 28.14 -13.69
N LEU A 84 -5.94 27.87 -13.66
CA LEU A 84 -6.47 26.54 -13.91
C LEU A 84 -6.07 26.04 -15.30
N TYR A 85 -6.17 26.88 -16.33
CA TYR A 85 -5.72 26.51 -17.66
C TYR A 85 -4.23 26.15 -17.70
N ARG A 86 -3.36 26.91 -17.02
CA ARG A 86 -1.93 26.58 -16.94
C ARG A 86 -1.68 25.23 -16.27
N LEU A 87 -2.42 24.93 -15.20
CA LEU A 87 -2.38 23.64 -14.52
C LEU A 87 -2.85 22.52 -15.45
N LEU A 88 -4.04 22.64 -16.05
CA LEU A 88 -4.60 21.63 -16.96
C LEU A 88 -3.71 21.38 -18.19
N ARG A 89 -3.11 22.42 -18.75
CA ARG A 89 -2.13 22.29 -19.84
C ARG A 89 -0.90 21.51 -19.39
N PHE A 90 -0.42 21.74 -18.18
CA PHE A 90 0.70 20.98 -17.62
C PHE A 90 0.33 19.51 -17.37
N MET A 91 -0.84 19.25 -16.78
CA MET A 91 -1.36 17.88 -16.59
C MET A 91 -1.48 17.15 -17.94
N ALA A 92 -2.07 17.80 -18.95
CA ALA A 92 -2.24 17.21 -20.29
C ALA A 92 -0.88 16.93 -20.96
N ALA A 93 0.12 17.81 -20.78
CA ALA A 93 1.48 17.59 -21.28
C ALA A 93 2.20 16.41 -20.61
N MET A 94 1.85 16.10 -19.35
CA MET A 94 2.30 14.89 -18.64
C MET A 94 1.48 13.64 -19.01
N GLY A 95 0.48 13.77 -19.88
CA GLY A 95 -0.41 12.67 -20.29
C GLY A 95 -1.61 12.45 -19.36
N VAL A 96 -1.84 13.32 -18.38
CA VAL A 96 -3.01 13.29 -17.49
C VAL A 96 -4.07 14.25 -18.06
N PHE A 97 -5.22 13.72 -18.46
CA PHE A 97 -6.22 14.39 -19.32
C PHE A 97 -5.74 14.60 -20.76
N LYS A 98 -6.65 15.07 -21.61
CA LYS A 98 -6.36 15.43 -23.00
C LYS A 98 -6.99 16.77 -23.35
N GLU A 99 -6.20 17.71 -23.85
CA GLU A 99 -6.71 18.93 -24.47
C GLU A 99 -7.16 18.60 -25.91
N VAL A 100 -8.47 18.59 -26.16
CA VAL A 100 -9.05 18.21 -27.47
C VAL A 100 -9.31 19.40 -28.39
N LYS A 101 -9.41 20.59 -27.81
CA LYS A 101 -9.51 21.89 -28.47
C LYS A 101 -8.88 22.91 -27.51
N HIS A 102 -8.44 24.06 -28.02
CA HIS A 102 -7.91 25.13 -27.17
C HIS A 102 -8.75 25.34 -25.91
N LYS A 103 -8.14 25.16 -24.74
CA LYS A 103 -8.74 25.28 -23.41
C LYS A 103 -9.85 24.27 -23.07
N HIS A 104 -10.06 23.21 -23.85
CA HIS A 104 -11.08 22.19 -23.61
C HIS A 104 -10.45 20.82 -23.33
N PHE A 105 -10.79 20.24 -22.19
CA PHE A 105 -10.17 19.05 -21.65
C PHE A 105 -11.19 17.92 -21.45
N VAL A 106 -10.73 16.69 -21.60
CA VAL A 106 -11.47 15.46 -21.28
C VAL A 106 -10.59 14.51 -20.48
N HIS A 107 -11.24 13.60 -19.76
CA HIS A 107 -10.57 12.41 -19.25
C HIS A 107 -9.95 11.58 -20.38
N ASN A 108 -8.80 11.01 -20.07
CA ASN A 108 -8.21 9.87 -20.76
C ASN A 108 -8.03 8.69 -19.77
N LYS A 109 -7.56 7.54 -20.25
CA LYS A 109 -7.35 6.33 -19.44
C LYS A 109 -6.52 6.58 -18.16
N LEU A 110 -5.49 7.41 -18.22
CA LEU A 110 -4.60 7.68 -17.08
C LEU A 110 -5.24 8.60 -16.04
N SER A 111 -6.08 9.54 -16.47
CA SER A 111 -6.74 10.50 -15.56
C SER A 111 -8.04 9.99 -14.93
N LEU A 112 -8.66 8.92 -15.47
CA LEU A 112 -9.93 8.40 -14.94
C LEU A 112 -9.83 8.05 -13.44
N PRO A 113 -8.78 7.34 -12.95
CA PRO A 113 -8.63 7.04 -11.53
C PRO A 113 -8.44 8.26 -10.60
N LEU A 114 -8.42 9.49 -11.13
CA LEU A 114 -8.42 10.72 -10.34
C LEU A 114 -9.84 11.19 -9.97
N ALA A 115 -10.89 10.58 -10.53
CA ALA A 115 -12.26 10.86 -10.16
C ALA A 115 -12.70 9.88 -9.04
N ARG A 116 -13.24 10.40 -7.95
CA ARG A 116 -13.67 9.63 -6.77
C ARG A 116 -14.81 8.66 -7.06
N ALA A 117 -15.60 8.94 -8.09
CA ALA A 117 -16.67 8.04 -8.54
C ALA A 117 -16.14 6.76 -9.20
N GLU A 118 -14.89 6.74 -9.67
CA GLU A 118 -14.28 5.55 -10.25
C GLU A 118 -13.97 4.52 -9.17
N LYS A 119 -14.35 3.26 -9.43
CA LYS A 119 -14.16 2.15 -8.48
C LYS A 119 -12.69 1.95 -8.09
N ASN A 120 -11.78 2.15 -9.03
CA ASN A 120 -10.34 1.96 -8.84
C ASN A 120 -9.58 3.28 -8.64
N ASN A 121 -10.25 4.31 -8.10
CA ASN A 121 -9.61 5.60 -7.89
C ASN A 121 -8.43 5.52 -6.90
N VAL A 122 -7.51 6.48 -7.02
CA VAL A 122 -6.28 6.58 -6.22
C VAL A 122 -6.15 7.94 -5.52
N CYS A 123 -7.27 8.65 -5.38
CA CYS A 123 -7.31 10.04 -4.91
C CYS A 123 -6.71 10.19 -3.52
N ASP A 124 -7.17 9.39 -2.56
CA ASP A 124 -6.72 9.48 -1.18
C ASP A 124 -5.26 9.04 -1.04
N MET A 125 -4.79 8.11 -1.88
CA MET A 125 -3.38 7.73 -1.94
C MET A 125 -2.49 8.90 -2.40
N ILE A 126 -2.89 9.63 -3.44
CA ILE A 126 -2.17 10.82 -3.92
C ILE A 126 -2.18 11.91 -2.85
N LEU A 127 -3.35 12.17 -2.24
CA LEU A 127 -3.52 13.19 -1.22
C LEU A 127 -2.71 12.88 0.05
N MET A 128 -2.67 11.62 0.47
CA MET A 128 -1.91 11.17 1.63
C MET A 128 -0.41 11.36 1.42
N HIS A 129 0.16 10.78 0.36
CA HIS A 129 1.61 10.89 0.09
C HIS A 129 2.11 12.32 -0.10
N ASN A 130 1.25 13.23 -0.56
CA ASN A 130 1.59 14.62 -0.83
C ASN A 130 0.98 15.61 0.18
N SER A 131 0.49 15.11 1.32
CA SER A 131 0.06 15.95 2.44
C SER A 131 1.25 16.67 3.06
N SER A 132 1.00 17.75 3.80
CA SER A 132 2.03 18.47 4.55
C SER A 132 2.78 17.54 5.49
N GLU A 133 2.03 16.73 6.23
CA GLU A 133 2.51 15.83 7.26
C GLU A 133 3.46 14.77 6.67
N MET A 134 3.13 14.25 5.49
CA MET A 134 3.94 13.22 4.82
C MET A 134 5.09 13.81 3.99
N THR A 135 4.96 15.02 3.44
CA THR A 135 5.97 15.62 2.54
C THR A 135 7.07 16.39 3.26
N LEU A 136 6.74 17.11 4.33
CA LEU A 136 7.72 17.96 5.03
C LEU A 136 8.93 17.18 5.61
N PRO A 137 8.76 15.94 6.13
CA PRO A 137 9.91 15.12 6.54
C PRO A 137 10.93 14.86 5.42
N TRP A 138 10.47 14.69 4.17
CA TRP A 138 11.36 14.54 3.01
C TRP A 138 12.18 15.81 2.75
N MET A 139 11.57 16.99 2.97
CA MET A 139 12.18 18.28 2.63
C MET A 139 13.13 18.77 3.71
N ASP A 140 12.75 18.60 4.99
CA ASP A 140 13.40 19.30 6.10
C ASP A 140 14.24 18.36 6.99
N ALA A 141 13.87 17.08 7.13
CA ALA A 141 14.51 16.15 8.07
C ALA A 141 15.39 15.09 7.39
N MET A 142 15.11 14.74 6.14
CA MET A 142 15.81 13.67 5.40
C MET A 142 17.34 13.81 5.45
N GLN A 143 17.88 15.01 5.21
CA GLN A 143 19.34 15.22 5.23
C GLN A 143 19.98 14.89 6.58
N ALA A 144 19.33 15.29 7.69
CA ALA A 144 19.83 15.04 9.02
C ALA A 144 19.76 13.55 9.37
N SER A 145 18.67 12.87 9.00
CA SER A 145 18.50 11.43 9.15
C SER A 145 19.55 10.62 8.38
N ILE A 146 19.82 10.94 7.12
CA ILE A 146 20.88 10.25 6.35
C ILE A 146 22.26 10.41 7.02
N LYS A 147 22.52 11.57 7.64
CA LYS A 147 23.80 11.83 8.29
C LYS A 147 23.93 11.16 9.66
N ASN A 148 22.86 11.15 10.44
CA ASN A 148 22.91 10.85 11.88
C ASN A 148 22.07 9.62 12.28
N GLY A 149 21.38 8.99 11.34
CA GLY A 149 20.37 7.97 11.60
C GLY A 149 19.03 8.55 12.10
N GLY A 150 18.08 7.65 12.36
CA GLY A 150 16.73 7.96 12.86
C GLY A 150 15.71 8.28 11.77
N THR A 151 14.43 8.15 12.09
CA THR A 151 13.31 8.35 11.16
C THR A 151 13.03 9.84 10.90
N PRO A 152 13.04 10.33 9.65
CA PRO A 152 12.71 11.71 9.29
C PRO A 152 11.37 12.19 9.83
N PHE A 153 10.32 11.37 9.78
CA PHE A 153 9.01 11.72 10.32
C PHE A 153 9.09 12.05 11.82
N VAL A 154 9.78 11.22 12.60
CA VAL A 154 10.00 11.43 14.04
C VAL A 154 10.83 12.69 14.29
N GLN A 155 11.89 12.92 13.52
CA GLN A 155 12.74 14.10 13.66
C GLN A 155 11.98 15.40 13.37
N TYR A 156 11.04 15.37 12.42
CA TYR A 156 10.26 16.54 12.04
C TYR A 156 9.09 16.81 12.99
N HIS A 157 8.29 15.79 13.29
CA HIS A 157 7.05 15.92 14.06
C HIS A 157 7.22 15.68 15.56
N GLY A 158 8.36 15.13 15.99
CA GLY A 158 8.63 14.80 17.40
C GLY A 158 7.89 13.55 17.92
N SER A 159 7.22 12.80 17.03
CA SER A 159 6.43 11.61 17.36
C SER A 159 6.47 10.62 16.18
N ASP A 160 6.32 9.33 16.44
CA ASP A 160 6.18 8.32 15.40
C ASP A 160 4.86 8.48 14.63
N LEU A 161 4.83 7.95 13.41
CA LEU A 161 3.72 8.15 12.46
C LEU A 161 2.36 7.72 13.03
N PHE A 162 2.30 6.58 13.71
CA PHE A 162 1.02 6.03 14.19
C PHE A 162 0.53 6.79 15.42
N THR A 163 1.39 7.10 16.38
CA THR A 163 1.06 7.97 17.52
C THR A 163 0.64 9.37 17.06
N TYR A 164 1.31 9.93 16.05
CA TYR A 164 0.93 11.21 15.47
C TYR A 164 -0.48 11.14 14.84
N MET A 165 -0.78 10.08 14.09
CA MET A 165 -2.12 9.86 13.51
C MET A 165 -3.21 9.70 14.57
N ASP A 166 -2.94 9.00 15.67
CA ASP A 166 -3.91 8.85 16.76
C ASP A 166 -4.31 10.18 17.38
N ASN A 167 -3.43 11.19 17.30
CA ASN A 167 -3.69 12.56 17.74
C ASN A 167 -4.11 13.51 16.60
N ASN A 168 -4.15 13.03 15.35
CA ASN A 168 -4.50 13.81 14.15
C ASN A 168 -5.54 13.06 13.31
N GLN A 169 -6.81 13.19 13.72
CA GLN A 169 -7.92 12.46 13.10
C GLN A 169 -8.10 12.69 11.58
N PRO A 170 -7.90 13.91 11.04
CA PRO A 170 -7.90 14.13 9.60
C PRO A 170 -6.86 13.28 8.86
N LEU A 171 -5.61 13.24 9.34
CA LEU A 171 -4.56 12.42 8.73
C LEU A 171 -4.85 10.94 8.89
N ASN A 172 -5.28 10.48 10.08
CA ASN A 172 -5.63 9.08 10.33
C ASN A 172 -6.74 8.58 9.40
N THR A 173 -7.76 9.42 9.17
CA THR A 173 -8.85 9.11 8.24
C THR A 173 -8.35 9.04 6.81
N LEU A 174 -7.53 10.02 6.38
CA LEU A 174 -6.95 10.04 5.05
C LEU A 174 -6.04 8.83 4.79
N PHE A 175 -5.20 8.47 5.75
CA PHE A 175 -4.34 7.29 5.69
C PHE A 175 -5.16 6.00 5.58
N SER A 176 -6.17 5.84 6.45
CA SER A 176 -7.06 4.68 6.42
C SER A 176 -7.80 4.54 5.09
N ASN A 177 -8.30 5.65 4.53
CA ASN A 177 -8.96 5.63 3.23
C ASN A 177 -7.98 5.33 2.09
N ALA A 178 -6.76 5.87 2.15
CA ALA A 178 -5.71 5.53 1.20
C ALA A 178 -5.38 4.03 1.22
N MET A 179 -5.25 3.42 2.41
CA MET A 179 -4.98 1.99 2.54
C MET A 179 -6.10 1.11 1.98
N ASN A 180 -7.36 1.56 1.99
CA ASN A 180 -8.47 0.87 1.32
C ASN A 180 -8.36 0.86 -0.21
N THR A 181 -7.56 1.76 -0.81
CA THR A 181 -7.37 1.85 -2.27
C THR A 181 -6.16 1.06 -2.78
N VAL A 182 -5.43 0.35 -1.90
CA VAL A 182 -4.22 -0.40 -2.30
C VAL A 182 -4.54 -1.47 -3.35
N GLU A 183 -5.71 -2.12 -3.27
CA GLU A 183 -6.16 -3.10 -4.28
C GLU A 183 -6.33 -2.48 -5.68
N SER A 184 -6.64 -1.18 -5.78
CA SER A 184 -6.62 -0.45 -7.06
C SER A 184 -5.23 -0.36 -7.67
N LEU A 185 -4.17 -0.47 -6.85
CA LEU A 185 -2.77 -0.40 -7.27
C LEU A 185 -2.17 -1.79 -7.53
N THR A 186 -2.46 -2.75 -6.63
CA THR A 186 -1.83 -4.08 -6.64
C THR A 186 -2.68 -5.15 -7.31
N GLY A 187 -3.96 -4.87 -7.57
CA GLY A 187 -4.91 -5.84 -8.07
C GLY A 187 -5.39 -6.84 -6.99
N LEU A 188 -6.20 -7.80 -7.43
CA LEU A 188 -6.84 -8.84 -6.60
C LEU A 188 -6.33 -10.25 -6.94
N GLU A 189 -5.29 -10.34 -7.75
CA GLU A 189 -4.76 -11.59 -8.28
C GLU A 189 -4.25 -12.54 -7.18
N TYR A 190 -3.84 -12.00 -6.04
CA TYR A 190 -3.42 -12.76 -4.85
C TYR A 190 -4.53 -13.68 -4.31
N LEU A 191 -5.80 -13.36 -4.58
CA LEU A 191 -6.95 -14.22 -4.22
C LEU A 191 -6.93 -15.57 -4.93
N GLN A 192 -6.22 -15.65 -6.07
CA GLN A 192 -6.10 -16.84 -6.90
C GLN A 192 -4.67 -17.39 -6.96
N ASP A 193 -3.66 -16.62 -6.56
CA ASP A 193 -2.24 -17.04 -6.66
C ASP A 193 -1.76 -17.81 -5.41
N PHE A 194 -2.49 -17.69 -4.29
CA PHE A 194 -2.27 -18.40 -3.04
C PHE A 194 -3.41 -19.39 -2.75
N ASP A 195 -3.09 -20.62 -2.32
CA ASP A 195 -4.10 -21.65 -2.00
C ASP A 195 -4.79 -21.39 -0.66
N TRP A 196 -5.80 -20.51 -0.68
CA TRP A 196 -6.63 -20.18 0.47
C TRP A 196 -7.42 -21.39 1.02
N SER A 197 -7.63 -22.45 0.22
CA SER A 197 -8.36 -23.66 0.65
C SER A 197 -7.61 -24.52 1.68
N ALA A 198 -6.33 -24.21 1.90
CA ALA A 198 -5.51 -24.85 2.92
C ALA A 198 -5.90 -24.43 4.35
N PHE A 199 -6.69 -23.37 4.52
CA PHE A 199 -7.01 -22.74 5.79
C PHE A 199 -8.52 -22.71 6.04
N ASP A 200 -8.94 -22.56 7.29
CA ASP A 200 -10.35 -22.43 7.66
C ASP A 200 -10.68 -21.06 8.29
N ARG A 201 -9.67 -20.40 8.88
CA ARG A 201 -9.83 -19.08 9.51
C ARG A 201 -8.56 -18.25 9.39
N ILE A 202 -8.75 -16.98 9.06
CA ILE A 202 -7.71 -15.96 8.97
C ILE A 202 -7.70 -15.14 10.27
N ILE A 203 -6.51 -14.90 10.82
CA ILE A 203 -6.23 -13.95 11.88
C ILE A 203 -5.38 -12.86 11.24
N ASP A 204 -6.02 -11.80 10.77
CA ASP A 204 -5.41 -10.72 9.99
C ASP A 204 -4.88 -9.65 10.96
N LEU A 205 -3.57 -9.70 11.24
CA LEU A 205 -2.90 -8.81 12.17
C LEU A 205 -2.39 -7.57 11.42
N GLY A 206 -2.88 -6.38 11.78
CA GLY A 206 -2.67 -5.16 11.00
C GLY A 206 -3.59 -5.06 9.78
N GLY A 207 -4.76 -5.72 9.83
CA GLY A 207 -5.68 -5.81 8.69
C GLY A 207 -6.49 -4.54 8.39
N SER A 208 -6.28 -3.45 9.15
CA SER A 208 -7.02 -2.20 9.06
C SER A 208 -8.54 -2.42 9.17
N LYS A 209 -9.35 -1.84 8.27
CA LYS A 209 -10.80 -2.09 8.19
C LYS A 209 -11.16 -3.46 7.61
N GLY A 210 -10.17 -4.28 7.24
CA GLY A 210 -10.38 -5.65 6.77
C GLY A 210 -10.68 -5.79 5.28
N SER A 211 -10.39 -4.80 4.43
CA SER A 211 -10.67 -4.87 2.97
C SER A 211 -10.16 -6.17 2.34
N LYS A 212 -8.89 -6.51 2.61
CA LYS A 212 -8.23 -7.70 2.06
C LYS A 212 -8.86 -8.99 2.55
N SER A 213 -9.11 -9.07 3.86
CA SER A 213 -9.83 -10.19 4.48
C SER A 213 -11.23 -10.36 3.87
N LEU A 214 -11.99 -9.27 3.71
CA LEU A 214 -13.33 -9.31 3.11
C LEU A 214 -13.31 -9.78 1.65
N ALA A 215 -12.32 -9.33 0.86
CA ALA A 215 -12.12 -9.80 -0.51
C ALA A 215 -11.81 -11.31 -0.55
N ILE A 216 -10.95 -11.80 0.34
CA ILE A 216 -10.66 -13.24 0.48
C ILE A 216 -11.93 -14.01 0.86
N LEU A 217 -12.67 -13.54 1.87
CA LEU A 217 -13.91 -14.19 2.31
C LEU A 217 -14.97 -14.21 1.20
N ALA A 218 -15.04 -13.19 0.35
CA ALA A 218 -16.00 -13.11 -0.76
C ALA A 218 -15.74 -14.19 -1.84
N GLU A 219 -14.48 -14.50 -2.13
CA GLU A 219 -14.12 -15.57 -3.07
C GLU A 219 -14.12 -16.96 -2.42
N HIS A 220 -13.87 -17.05 -1.11
CA HIS A 220 -13.68 -18.31 -0.38
C HIS A 220 -14.72 -18.47 0.74
N ALA A 221 -15.87 -19.05 0.40
CA ALA A 221 -17.04 -19.13 1.29
C ALA A 221 -16.84 -19.96 2.57
N HIS A 222 -15.85 -20.85 2.60
CA HIS A 222 -15.53 -21.70 3.77
C HIS A 222 -14.72 -20.95 4.84
N LEU A 223 -14.05 -19.86 4.48
CA LEU A 223 -13.19 -19.11 5.40
C LEU A 223 -14.00 -18.23 6.36
N SER A 224 -13.40 -17.97 7.51
CA SER A 224 -13.78 -16.90 8.43
C SER A 224 -12.57 -16.03 8.74
N ALA A 225 -12.77 -14.83 9.29
CA ALA A 225 -11.68 -13.94 9.64
C ALA A 225 -11.87 -13.26 10.99
N VAL A 226 -10.77 -13.04 11.70
CA VAL A 226 -10.65 -12.08 12.79
C VAL A 226 -9.64 -11.03 12.35
N VAL A 227 -10.11 -9.80 12.18
CA VAL A 227 -9.25 -8.65 11.84
C VAL A 227 -8.82 -7.97 13.13
N PHE A 228 -7.52 -7.89 13.34
CA PHE A 228 -6.91 -7.21 14.48
C PHE A 228 -6.17 -5.96 14.01
N ASP A 229 -6.49 -4.81 14.57
CA ASP A 229 -5.77 -3.56 14.34
C ASP A 229 -5.97 -2.63 15.55
N ARG A 230 -5.41 -1.43 15.51
CA ARG A 230 -5.61 -0.40 16.53
C ARG A 230 -7.11 -0.14 16.73
N THR A 231 -7.50 0.05 17.98
CA THR A 231 -8.91 0.21 18.37
C THR A 231 -9.65 1.25 17.55
N GLU A 232 -9.06 2.42 17.31
CA GLU A 232 -9.70 3.48 16.53
C GLU A 232 -9.84 3.15 15.03
N VAL A 233 -9.06 2.20 14.50
CA VAL A 233 -9.13 1.77 13.09
C VAL A 233 -10.27 0.76 12.88
N VAL A 234 -10.38 -0.24 13.74
CA VAL A 234 -11.42 -1.28 13.63
C VAL A 234 -12.79 -0.83 14.13
N LYS A 235 -12.84 0.23 14.95
CA LYS A 235 -14.08 0.83 15.44
C LYS A 235 -14.95 1.31 14.27
N GLY A 236 -16.15 0.73 14.17
CA GLY A 236 -17.08 1.02 13.07
C GLY A 236 -16.71 0.38 11.73
N ALA A 237 -15.66 -0.44 11.65
CA ALA A 237 -15.27 -1.11 10.40
C ALA A 237 -16.39 -1.98 9.84
N LYS A 238 -17.08 -2.75 10.70
CA LYS A 238 -18.21 -3.58 10.29
C LYS A 238 -19.36 -2.75 9.71
N ASP A 239 -19.64 -1.58 10.28
CA ASP A 239 -20.71 -0.68 9.81
C ASP A 239 -20.35 -0.05 8.46
N TYR A 240 -19.09 0.35 8.28
CA TYR A 240 -18.58 0.92 7.03
C TYR A 240 -18.83 -0.02 5.83
N TRP A 241 -18.71 -1.34 6.02
CA TRP A 241 -18.85 -2.31 4.94
C TRP A 241 -20.29 -2.77 4.67
N LYS A 242 -21.28 -2.42 5.50
CA LYS A 242 -22.68 -2.91 5.38
C LYS A 242 -23.31 -2.66 4.02
N GLU A 243 -23.02 -1.53 3.40
CA GLU A 243 -23.59 -1.15 2.09
C GLU A 243 -22.73 -1.60 0.90
N ILE A 244 -21.53 -2.10 1.16
CA ILE A 244 -20.51 -2.42 0.15
C ILE A 244 -20.35 -3.93 -0.03
N VAL A 245 -20.46 -4.68 1.06
CA VAL A 245 -20.18 -6.12 1.13
C VAL A 245 -21.44 -6.87 1.57
N SER A 246 -21.67 -8.06 1.00
CA SER A 246 -22.84 -8.87 1.34
C SER A 246 -22.88 -9.28 2.82
N ASP A 247 -24.10 -9.34 3.38
CA ASP A 247 -24.32 -9.80 4.76
C ASP A 247 -23.74 -11.19 5.06
N GLN A 248 -23.68 -12.08 4.05
CA GLN A 248 -23.11 -13.42 4.19
C GLN A 248 -21.60 -13.39 4.46
N VAL A 249 -20.89 -12.43 3.88
CA VAL A 249 -19.46 -12.21 4.14
C VAL A 249 -19.28 -11.52 5.49
N LEU A 250 -20.09 -10.50 5.80
CA LEU A 250 -19.99 -9.74 7.05
C LEU A 250 -20.29 -10.56 8.32
N LYS A 251 -21.04 -11.67 8.19
CA LYS A 251 -21.28 -12.63 9.27
C LYS A 251 -20.07 -13.51 9.60
N ARG A 252 -19.07 -13.58 8.71
CA ARG A 252 -17.88 -14.42 8.85
C ARG A 252 -16.63 -13.64 9.25
N VAL A 253 -16.78 -12.34 9.56
CA VAL A 253 -15.70 -11.50 10.05
C VAL A 253 -16.02 -10.89 11.40
N ASP A 254 -15.05 -10.99 12.29
CA ASP A 254 -15.01 -10.29 13.58
C ASP A 254 -13.83 -9.33 13.61
N TYR A 255 -13.93 -8.33 14.48
CA TYR A 255 -12.93 -7.27 14.63
C TYR A 255 -12.48 -7.18 16.08
N VAL A 256 -11.16 -7.10 16.29
CA VAL A 256 -10.54 -6.99 17.61
C VAL A 256 -9.63 -5.76 17.61
N GLY A 257 -9.89 -4.83 18.53
CA GLY A 257 -9.05 -3.64 18.71
C GLY A 257 -7.92 -3.92 19.69
N GLY A 258 -6.69 -3.57 19.31
CA GLY A 258 -5.53 -3.68 20.18
C GLY A 258 -4.24 -3.20 19.54
N ASP A 259 -3.18 -3.19 20.34
CA ASP A 259 -1.81 -2.89 19.91
C ASP A 259 -1.01 -4.19 19.76
N LEU A 260 -0.31 -4.34 18.63
CA LEU A 260 0.39 -5.58 18.27
C LEU A 260 1.47 -5.98 19.29
N PHE A 261 2.07 -5.02 19.98
CA PHE A 261 3.20 -5.25 20.89
C PHE A 261 2.80 -5.33 22.37
N SER A 262 1.66 -4.75 22.76
CA SER A 262 1.24 -4.66 24.17
C SER A 262 -0.07 -5.35 24.50
N SER A 263 -0.95 -5.62 23.53
CA SER A 263 -2.23 -6.30 23.76
C SER A 263 -2.10 -7.83 23.66
N ILE A 264 -3.13 -8.58 24.06
CA ILE A 264 -3.18 -10.02 23.82
C ILE A 264 -3.59 -10.23 22.35
N LEU A 265 -2.80 -11.00 21.59
CA LEU A 265 -3.13 -11.34 20.21
C LEU A 265 -4.24 -12.41 20.16
N PRO A 266 -5.12 -12.41 19.13
CA PRO A 266 -6.13 -13.44 19.00
C PRO A 266 -5.50 -14.83 18.90
N GLU A 267 -5.83 -15.72 19.83
CA GLU A 267 -5.25 -17.06 19.89
C GLU A 267 -5.70 -17.95 18.72
N ALA A 268 -4.81 -18.88 18.34
CA ALA A 268 -5.15 -19.98 17.47
C ALA A 268 -6.14 -20.89 18.20
N LYS A 269 -7.18 -21.33 17.49
CA LYS A 269 -8.18 -22.28 17.98
C LYS A 269 -8.20 -23.55 17.14
N PHE A 270 -7.69 -23.50 15.92
CA PHE A 270 -7.73 -24.61 14.97
C PHE A 270 -6.37 -24.83 14.30
N GLU A 271 -6.09 -26.08 13.90
CA GLU A 271 -4.86 -26.45 13.19
C GLU A 271 -4.67 -25.69 11.87
N LYS A 272 -5.78 -25.24 11.27
CA LYS A 272 -5.84 -24.52 9.98
C LYS A 272 -6.08 -23.02 10.14
N ASP A 273 -5.78 -22.47 11.32
CA ASP A 273 -5.70 -21.02 11.49
C ASP A 273 -4.48 -20.46 10.75
N LEU A 274 -4.67 -19.33 10.07
CA LEU A 274 -3.65 -18.57 9.36
C LEU A 274 -3.50 -17.20 9.99
N TYR A 275 -2.35 -16.92 10.60
CA TYR A 275 -1.95 -15.55 10.92
C TYR A 275 -1.46 -14.87 9.65
N LEU A 276 -2.16 -13.84 9.22
CA LEU A 276 -1.90 -13.11 7.99
C LEU A 276 -1.41 -11.70 8.33
N LEU A 277 -0.26 -11.32 7.78
CA LEU A 277 0.32 -9.99 7.95
C LEU A 277 0.71 -9.45 6.57
N ILE A 278 0.01 -8.41 6.11
CA ILE A 278 0.23 -7.82 4.78
C ILE A 278 0.73 -6.40 4.94
N ALA A 279 1.94 -6.10 4.46
CA ALA A 279 2.55 -4.77 4.60
C ALA A 279 2.61 -4.30 6.07
N VAL A 280 3.05 -5.20 6.96
CA VAL A 280 3.18 -4.93 8.40
C VAL A 280 4.64 -4.95 8.82
N PHE A 281 5.37 -5.99 8.45
CA PHE A 281 6.74 -6.17 8.91
C PHE A 281 7.73 -5.19 8.27
N HIS A 282 7.42 -4.68 7.09
CA HIS A 282 8.20 -3.60 6.49
C HIS A 282 8.15 -2.27 7.28
N LEU A 283 7.21 -2.12 8.23
CA LEU A 283 7.14 -0.98 9.16
C LEU A 283 8.06 -1.15 10.38
N LEU A 284 8.55 -2.37 10.60
CA LEU A 284 9.22 -2.80 11.82
C LEU A 284 10.73 -2.90 11.61
N ASP A 285 11.51 -2.51 12.60
CA ASP A 285 12.91 -2.92 12.65
C ASP A 285 13.03 -4.44 12.93
N ASP A 286 14.25 -4.99 12.87
CA ASP A 286 14.46 -6.43 13.05
C ASP A 286 14.11 -6.92 14.45
N ALA A 287 14.36 -6.12 15.49
CA ALA A 287 14.06 -6.50 16.87
C ALA A 287 12.54 -6.57 17.10
N GLN A 288 11.80 -5.60 16.54
CA GLN A 288 10.35 -5.59 16.53
C GLN A 288 9.77 -6.74 15.70
N ALA A 289 10.35 -7.04 14.54
CA ALA A 289 9.95 -8.17 13.71
C ALA A 289 10.08 -9.50 14.48
N ILE A 290 11.25 -9.76 15.09
CA ILE A 290 11.47 -10.96 15.92
C ILE A 290 10.47 -11.02 17.08
N THR A 291 10.27 -9.88 17.76
CA THR A 291 9.31 -9.79 18.88
C THR A 291 7.89 -10.12 18.44
N LEU A 292 7.44 -9.62 17.29
CA LEU A 292 6.11 -9.89 16.79
C LEU A 292 5.95 -11.37 16.37
N ILE A 293 6.95 -11.96 15.72
CA ILE A 293 6.92 -13.40 15.38
C ILE A 293 6.80 -14.23 16.66
N ASN A 294 7.60 -13.96 17.69
CA ASN A 294 7.54 -14.68 18.95
C ASN A 294 6.16 -14.57 19.61
N ARG A 295 5.55 -13.38 19.60
CA ARG A 295 4.20 -13.17 20.13
C ARG A 295 3.13 -13.93 19.34
N ILE A 296 3.29 -14.05 18.02
CA ILE A 296 2.42 -14.88 17.19
C ILE A 296 2.60 -16.35 17.55
N CYS A 297 3.84 -16.83 17.72
CA CYS A 297 4.13 -18.19 18.18
C CYS A 297 3.49 -18.48 19.56
N ASP A 298 3.55 -17.53 20.49
CA ASP A 298 2.87 -17.64 21.79
C ASP A 298 1.35 -17.78 21.63
N ALA A 299 0.75 -16.98 20.74
CA ALA A 299 -0.69 -17.05 20.43
C ALA A 299 -1.09 -18.31 19.63
N MET A 300 -0.15 -18.94 18.91
CA MET A 300 -0.33 -20.25 18.28
C MET A 300 -0.34 -21.38 19.32
N GLY A 301 0.40 -21.22 20.43
CA GLY A 301 0.51 -22.22 21.47
C GLY A 301 1.13 -23.52 20.95
N HIS A 302 0.42 -24.64 21.11
CA HIS A 302 0.86 -25.96 20.61
C HIS A 302 0.19 -26.34 19.29
N LEU A 303 -0.67 -25.47 18.73
CA LEU A 303 -1.40 -25.78 17.51
C LEU A 303 -0.49 -25.58 16.29
N PRO A 304 -0.59 -26.44 15.27
CA PRO A 304 0.21 -26.34 14.05
C PRO A 304 -0.33 -25.27 13.08
N ALA A 305 -0.75 -24.11 13.59
CA ALA A 305 -1.21 -22.97 12.79
C ALA A 305 -0.10 -22.46 11.86
N THR A 306 -0.45 -21.57 10.92
CA THR A 306 0.47 -21.04 9.90
C THR A 306 0.63 -19.54 10.03
N ILE A 307 1.83 -19.02 9.78
CA ILE A 307 2.06 -17.58 9.62
C ILE A 307 2.29 -17.30 8.13
N ALA A 308 1.62 -16.31 7.57
CA ALA A 308 1.87 -15.80 6.23
C ALA A 308 2.21 -14.32 6.30
N ILE A 309 3.45 -13.98 5.93
CA ILE A 309 3.94 -12.61 5.80
C ILE A 309 3.89 -12.26 4.31
N VAL A 310 3.21 -11.16 3.97
CA VAL A 310 3.07 -10.65 2.61
C VAL A 310 3.75 -9.29 2.50
N ASP A 311 5.04 -9.32 2.17
CA ASP A 311 5.91 -8.15 2.02
C ASP A 311 6.77 -8.28 0.74
N ALA A 312 7.46 -7.20 0.34
CA ALA A 312 8.43 -7.28 -0.72
C ALA A 312 9.67 -8.07 -0.28
N ILE A 313 10.22 -8.87 -1.19
CA ILE A 313 11.52 -9.51 -1.01
C ILE A 313 12.48 -8.87 -2.00
N LEU A 314 13.38 -8.05 -1.50
CA LEU A 314 14.32 -7.33 -2.33
C LEU A 314 15.42 -8.26 -2.87
N PRO A 315 15.93 -8.01 -4.08
CA PRO A 315 17.13 -8.69 -4.55
C PRO A 315 18.33 -8.21 -3.74
N GLU A 316 19.31 -9.10 -3.53
CA GLU A 316 20.56 -8.79 -2.81
C GLU A 316 21.37 -7.64 -3.46
N GLN A 317 21.18 -7.43 -4.76
CA GLN A 317 21.85 -6.40 -5.54
C GLN A 317 20.91 -5.90 -6.63
N GLN A 318 21.12 -4.65 -7.06
CA GLN A 318 20.38 -4.05 -8.18
C GLN A 318 18.86 -4.07 -7.98
N ALA A 319 18.42 -3.64 -6.79
CA ALA A 319 17.01 -3.36 -6.52
C ALA A 319 16.42 -2.47 -7.62
N SER A 320 15.18 -2.75 -8.02
CA SER A 320 14.50 -1.91 -9.00
C SER A 320 14.23 -0.52 -8.40
N PHE A 321 13.90 0.45 -9.25
CA PHE A 321 13.49 1.78 -8.78
C PHE A 321 12.28 1.69 -7.84
N THR A 322 11.32 0.80 -8.14
CA THR A 322 10.13 0.58 -7.31
C THR A 322 10.52 0.02 -5.93
N ASP A 323 11.36 -1.01 -5.90
CA ASP A 323 11.85 -1.62 -4.66
C ASP A 323 12.53 -0.59 -3.75
N ALA A 324 13.50 0.14 -4.30
CA ALA A 324 14.24 1.17 -3.57
C ALA A 324 13.35 2.34 -3.15
N SER A 325 12.28 2.64 -3.90
CA SER A 325 11.33 3.70 -3.54
C SER A 325 10.50 3.33 -2.31
N PHE A 326 10.02 2.07 -2.23
CA PHE A 326 9.28 1.59 -1.06
C PHE A 326 10.18 1.50 0.17
N ASP A 327 11.43 1.04 0.02
CA ASP A 327 12.39 1.02 1.12
C ASP A 327 12.67 2.44 1.66
N MET A 328 12.90 3.41 0.76
CA MET A 328 13.05 4.81 1.17
C MET A 328 11.80 5.38 1.81
N GLN A 329 10.60 4.96 1.39
CA GLN A 329 9.35 5.34 2.03
C GLN A 329 9.27 4.80 3.47
N MET A 330 9.70 3.55 3.70
CA MET A 330 9.75 2.96 5.04
C MET A 330 10.73 3.72 5.95
N LEU A 331 11.92 4.07 5.45
CA LEU A 331 12.87 4.92 6.17
C LEU A 331 12.24 6.26 6.57
N MET A 332 11.46 6.89 5.68
CA MET A 332 10.88 8.20 5.96
C MET A 332 9.87 8.17 7.11
N GLY A 333 8.98 7.18 7.12
CA GLY A 333 7.82 7.14 8.02
C GLY A 333 8.00 6.26 9.26
N THR A 334 8.93 5.32 9.24
CA THR A 334 8.99 4.23 10.22
C THR A 334 10.44 3.90 10.62
N MET A 335 10.58 2.93 11.54
CA MET A 335 11.86 2.30 11.86
C MET A 335 12.15 1.08 10.98
N GLY A 336 11.22 0.73 10.10
CA GLY A 336 11.29 -0.44 9.24
C GLY A 336 12.00 -0.20 7.92
N ARG A 337 11.96 -1.25 7.11
CA ARG A 337 12.66 -1.39 5.83
C ARG A 337 12.09 -2.55 5.04
N GLU A 338 12.27 -2.49 3.73
CA GLU A 338 12.13 -3.68 2.88
C GLU A 338 13.38 -4.55 3.05
N ARG A 339 13.23 -5.87 2.92
CA ARG A 339 14.30 -6.83 3.27
C ARG A 339 14.62 -7.78 2.14
N THR A 340 15.88 -8.19 2.08
CA THR A 340 16.28 -9.30 1.20
C THR A 340 15.91 -10.65 1.82
N LEU A 341 15.96 -11.72 1.02
CA LEU A 341 15.70 -13.07 1.52
C LEU A 341 16.70 -13.50 2.60
N ASN A 342 17.97 -13.08 2.49
CA ASN A 342 18.98 -13.37 3.52
C ASN A 342 18.66 -12.68 4.85
N GLU A 343 18.22 -11.42 4.81
CA GLU A 343 17.81 -10.68 6.01
C GLU A 343 16.57 -11.31 6.66
N TRP A 344 15.59 -11.70 5.84
CA TRP A 344 14.41 -12.45 6.31
C TRP A 344 14.80 -13.77 6.98
N ASN A 345 15.66 -14.57 6.35
CA ASN A 345 16.13 -15.83 6.93
C ASN A 345 16.86 -15.62 8.26
N ASN A 346 17.60 -14.52 8.43
CA ASN A 346 18.23 -14.19 9.71
C ASN A 346 17.18 -13.93 10.80
N ILE A 347 16.13 -13.15 10.50
CA ILE A 347 15.01 -12.90 11.41
C ILE A 347 14.31 -14.22 11.78
N PHE A 348 13.99 -15.06 10.79
CA PHE A 348 13.32 -16.34 11.02
C PHE A 348 14.15 -17.29 11.88
N ASN A 349 15.46 -17.33 11.66
CA ASN A 349 16.38 -18.12 12.47
C ASN A 349 16.42 -17.64 13.93
N LEU A 350 16.48 -16.34 14.16
CA LEU A 350 16.50 -15.74 15.50
C LEU A 350 15.16 -15.87 16.23
N ALA A 351 14.05 -15.90 15.49
CA ALA A 351 12.71 -16.13 16.02
C ALA A 351 12.34 -17.63 16.10
N GLU A 352 13.28 -18.53 15.81
CA GLU A 352 13.09 -19.99 15.84
C GLU A 352 11.89 -20.49 15.03
N VAL A 353 11.62 -19.86 13.88
CA VAL A 353 10.61 -20.29 12.90
C VAL A 353 11.26 -20.76 11.60
N GLU A 354 10.57 -21.62 10.87
CA GLU A 354 11.02 -22.15 9.58
C GLU A 354 10.22 -21.52 8.44
N LEU A 355 10.91 -21.01 7.41
CA LEU A 355 10.32 -20.65 6.12
C LEU A 355 10.05 -21.92 5.31
N VAL A 356 8.77 -22.29 5.19
CA VAL A 356 8.36 -23.56 4.57
C VAL A 356 7.89 -23.40 3.13
N ALA A 357 7.53 -22.18 2.71
CA ALA A 357 7.26 -21.83 1.33
C ALA A 357 7.44 -20.32 1.09
N SER A 358 7.84 -19.95 -0.13
CA SER A 358 7.66 -18.60 -0.67
C SER A 358 6.76 -18.69 -1.90
N VAL A 359 5.65 -17.97 -1.90
CA VAL A 359 4.66 -17.99 -2.98
C VAL A 359 4.70 -16.66 -3.73
N GLU A 360 4.94 -16.73 -5.04
CA GLU A 360 4.85 -15.59 -5.93
C GLU A 360 3.37 -15.24 -6.17
N ILE A 361 3.04 -13.97 -6.01
CA ILE A 361 1.73 -13.41 -6.38
C ILE A 361 1.95 -12.32 -7.42
N ARG A 362 0.93 -12.01 -8.24
CA ARG A 362 1.04 -10.99 -9.31
C ARG A 362 1.04 -9.55 -8.79
N THR A 363 1.95 -9.27 -7.88
CA THR A 363 2.24 -7.96 -7.28
C THR A 363 3.77 -7.84 -7.09
N PHE A 364 4.25 -6.78 -6.44
CA PHE A 364 5.67 -6.67 -6.05
C PHE A 364 6.00 -7.44 -4.75
N ALA A 365 4.98 -7.93 -4.04
CA ALA A 365 5.14 -8.68 -2.80
C ALA A 365 5.18 -10.20 -3.04
N GLN A 366 5.63 -10.95 -2.04
CA GLN A 366 5.56 -12.41 -2.00
C GLN A 366 4.93 -12.86 -0.69
N VAL A 367 4.31 -14.05 -0.68
CA VAL A 367 3.81 -14.66 0.56
C VAL A 367 4.87 -15.60 1.10
N MET A 368 5.53 -15.20 2.19
CA MET A 368 6.43 -16.05 2.98
C MET A 368 5.61 -16.80 4.01
N VAL A 369 5.61 -18.13 3.90
CA VAL A 369 4.84 -19.02 4.77
C VAL A 369 5.76 -19.63 5.80
N LEU A 370 5.48 -19.40 7.08
CA LEU A 370 6.28 -19.85 8.20
C LEU A 370 5.55 -20.88 9.07
N LYS A 371 6.34 -21.73 9.71
CA LYS A 371 5.90 -22.64 10.77
C LYS A 371 6.78 -22.47 12.00
N GLN A 372 6.19 -22.66 13.18
CA GLN A 372 6.94 -22.82 14.42
C GLN A 372 7.77 -24.12 14.33
N LYS A 373 9.03 -24.06 14.78
CA LYS A 373 9.94 -25.22 14.79
C LYS A 373 9.59 -26.26 15.84
#